data_AF-A0A160FC79-F1
#
_entry.id   AF-A0A160FC79-F1
#
_cell.length_a   1.000
_cell.length_b   1.000
_cell.length_c   1.000
_cell.angle_alpha   90.00
_cell.angle_beta   90.00
_cell.angle_gamma   90.00
#
_symmetry.space_group_name_H-M   'P 1'
#
loop_
_entity.id
_entity.type
_entity.pdbx_description
1 polymer ?
#
loop_
_entity_poly.entity_id
_entity_poly.type
_entity_poly.pdbx_seq_one_letter_code
_entity_poly.pdbx_strand_id
1 'polypeptide(L)'
;MLIQPNSVVFDGEENSYKVLEPIGNGSFGYVYKIEKESDKSIWALKTLPSNFPNSEQLLSFQNESVMAMKVSHENAVNYVFVHDGSKYSELPPYIIMEYANGGTLQQVIKTAIRKNEFISNKDLLDYFHQLINGMEHINSILIHRDIKPDNILLHNGIVKISDFGLSKIVHDGTRQMTFKGFGHIRYMAPEGWKLEKNTIQMDIYSMGIIFYELATLQHPFNLPHHADVQDWRNAHYFTNPPSPKSINPALTTTMTQVIMKMIEKSTAKRYKSWQEIRNDLLIDNEPPTENSKIIENMINIRLSKDISIREEQLKQEKERQERKNYLKMINYQYANDIYNPIKEFIEEFNRRYTGGQITMTPLNSMDSSEIYTKIHLVSGKTLTIQLKALFDNDFIREVPSQFDRGITHKKVVRPVLRDNKKILAWGYLKSPDNTGFNILLVENKEDIYGEWVMLINTNSGFGRVRRPEPFPFEFNELEKEIPLIYALHIYNTEVLPLNIEKFQEFIVMYN
;
A
#
# COMPACT_ATOMS: atom_id res chain seq x y z
N MET A 1 -31.11 19.09 13.73
CA MET A 1 -30.70 20.51 13.86
C MET A 1 -29.21 20.63 13.54
N LEU A 2 -28.71 21.76 13.03
CA LEU A 2 -27.26 21.97 12.85
C LEU A 2 -26.73 22.78 14.04
N ILE A 3 -25.63 22.33 14.66
CA ILE A 3 -24.97 23.08 15.73
C ILE A 3 -24.27 24.29 15.12
N GLN A 4 -24.58 25.48 15.63
CA GLN A 4 -24.06 26.78 15.17
C GLN A 4 -23.78 27.69 16.38
N PRO A 5 -23.01 28.79 16.20
CA PRO A 5 -22.88 29.83 17.23
C PRO A 5 -24.22 30.23 17.87
N ASN A 6 -24.23 30.38 19.19
CA ASN A 6 -25.40 30.59 20.06
C ASN A 6 -26.34 29.38 20.25
N SER A 7 -26.05 28.21 19.68
CA SER A 7 -26.73 26.97 20.08
C SER A 7 -26.38 26.62 21.53
N VAL A 8 -27.26 25.85 22.17
CA VAL A 8 -27.01 25.25 23.49
C VAL A 8 -26.91 23.74 23.30
N VAL A 9 -25.91 23.14 23.94
CA VAL A 9 -25.70 21.68 24.00
C VAL A 9 -25.55 21.24 25.45
N PHE A 10 -25.59 19.94 25.69
CA PHE A 10 -25.61 19.39 27.04
C PHE A 10 -24.55 18.30 27.23
N ASP A 11 -24.04 18.13 28.44
CA ASP A 11 -23.23 16.95 28.79
C ASP A 11 -24.07 15.81 29.36
N GLY A 12 -23.41 14.72 29.78
CA GLY A 12 -24.05 13.55 30.37
C GLY A 12 -24.82 13.84 31.66
N GLU A 13 -24.54 14.96 32.33
CA GLU A 13 -25.15 15.41 33.58
C GLU A 13 -26.18 16.54 33.36
N GLU A 14 -26.54 16.82 32.11
CA GLU A 14 -27.49 17.87 31.72
C GLU A 14 -26.98 19.30 31.99
N ASN A 15 -25.67 19.49 32.21
CA ASN A 15 -25.11 20.84 32.26
C ASN A 15 -25.16 21.46 30.87
N SER A 16 -25.55 22.73 30.79
CA SER A 16 -25.71 23.49 29.55
C SER A 16 -24.40 24.17 29.15
N TYR A 17 -24.08 24.12 27.86
CA TYR A 17 -22.93 24.79 27.26
C TYR A 17 -23.40 25.66 26.10
N LYS A 18 -23.00 26.93 26.11
CA LYS A 18 -23.25 27.87 25.03
C LYS A 18 -22.16 27.73 23.97
N VAL A 19 -22.56 27.51 22.72
CA VAL A 19 -21.65 27.49 21.57
C VAL A 19 -21.26 28.92 21.22
N LEU A 20 -19.96 29.22 21.24
CA LEU A 20 -19.45 30.57 21.02
C LEU A 20 -19.07 30.81 19.56
N GLU A 21 -17.95 30.22 19.11
CA GLU A 21 -17.35 30.49 17.80
C GLU A 21 -16.71 29.23 17.21
N PRO A 22 -16.66 29.09 15.87
CA PRO A 22 -15.91 28.01 15.23
C PRO A 22 -14.41 28.24 15.41
N ILE A 23 -13.67 27.20 15.81
CA ILE A 23 -12.22 27.23 16.02
C ILE A 23 -11.44 26.30 15.09
N GLY A 24 -12.13 25.39 14.41
CA GLY A 24 -11.50 24.48 13.47
C GLY A 24 -12.49 23.74 12.60
N ASN A 25 -12.00 23.23 11.47
CA ASN A 25 -12.73 22.31 10.62
C ASN A 25 -11.88 21.05 10.48
N GLY A 26 -12.33 19.95 11.09
CA GLY A 26 -11.65 18.66 11.03
C GLY A 26 -12.24 17.78 9.94
N SER A 27 -11.61 16.63 9.69
CA SER A 27 -12.09 15.63 8.72
C SER A 27 -13.51 15.11 8.99
N PHE A 28 -14.04 15.29 10.21
CA PHE A 28 -15.28 14.68 10.68
C PHE A 28 -16.35 15.70 11.11
N GLY A 29 -16.08 16.99 10.93
CA GLY A 29 -16.99 18.07 11.31
C GLY A 29 -16.29 19.31 11.85
N TYR A 30 -17.11 20.24 12.30
CA TYR A 30 -16.67 21.51 12.86
C TYR A 30 -16.29 21.36 14.34
N VAL A 31 -15.29 22.12 14.74
CA VAL A 31 -14.89 22.28 16.13
C VAL A 31 -15.25 23.70 16.56
N TYR A 32 -15.95 23.83 17.68
CA TYR A 32 -16.40 25.08 18.26
C TYR A 32 -15.80 25.27 19.65
N LYS A 33 -15.52 26.52 20.01
CA LYS A 33 -15.32 26.90 21.41
C LYS A 33 -16.68 27.01 22.07
N ILE A 34 -16.82 26.45 23.27
CA ILE A 34 -18.04 26.48 24.05
C ILE A 34 -17.74 26.97 25.47
N GLU A 35 -18.74 27.55 26.13
CA GLU A 35 -18.66 28.00 27.52
C GLU A 35 -19.70 27.26 28.35
N LYS A 36 -19.30 26.67 29.46
CA LYS A 36 -20.22 26.05 30.42
C LYS A 36 -20.99 27.15 31.16
N GLU A 37 -22.31 27.09 31.15
CA GLU A 37 -23.12 28.20 31.65
C GLU A 37 -22.97 28.44 33.16
N SER A 38 -22.77 27.37 33.92
CA SER A 38 -22.74 27.36 35.39
C SER A 38 -21.52 28.07 35.98
N ASP A 39 -20.33 27.89 35.38
CA ASP A 39 -19.05 28.34 35.94
C ASP A 39 -18.21 29.15 34.95
N LYS A 40 -18.70 29.35 33.72
CA LYS A 40 -18.02 30.09 32.65
C LYS A 40 -16.70 29.46 32.19
N SER A 41 -16.48 28.19 32.51
CA SER A 41 -15.32 27.45 32.02
C SER A 41 -15.41 27.23 30.50
N ILE A 42 -14.25 27.27 29.83
CA ILE A 42 -14.13 27.16 28.38
C ILE A 42 -13.77 25.73 27.98
N TRP A 43 -14.50 25.21 27.00
CA TRP A 43 -14.35 23.85 26.45
C TRP A 43 -14.40 23.89 24.92
N ALA A 44 -14.17 22.73 24.30
CA ALA A 44 -14.34 22.52 22.87
C ALA A 44 -15.50 21.55 22.60
N LEU A 45 -16.27 21.82 21.55
CA LEU A 45 -17.26 20.92 20.99
C LEU A 45 -16.86 20.51 19.59
N LYS A 46 -16.78 19.20 19.33
CA LYS A 46 -16.61 18.66 17.97
C LYS A 46 -17.88 17.98 17.52
N THR A 47 -18.43 18.43 16.40
CA THR A 47 -19.57 17.76 15.76
C THR A 47 -19.10 16.48 15.08
N LEU A 48 -19.94 15.45 15.09
CA LEU A 48 -19.69 14.16 14.45
C LEU A 48 -20.71 13.88 13.33
N PRO A 49 -20.38 13.02 12.35
CA PRO A 49 -21.32 12.60 11.32
C PRO A 49 -22.56 11.93 11.93
N SER A 50 -23.75 12.28 11.43
CA SER A 50 -25.03 11.80 11.98
C SER A 50 -25.51 10.47 11.38
N ASN A 51 -24.86 9.96 10.34
CA ASN A 51 -25.32 8.79 9.60
C ASN A 51 -24.42 7.58 9.86
N PHE A 52 -24.80 6.73 10.81
CA PHE A 52 -24.20 5.40 10.96
C PHE A 52 -24.89 4.42 9.99
N PRO A 53 -24.16 3.80 9.05
CA PRO A 53 -24.71 2.86 8.06
C PRO A 53 -25.49 1.67 8.63
N ASN A 54 -25.11 1.19 9.82
CA ASN A 54 -25.77 0.06 10.48
C ASN A 54 -25.58 0.10 12.02
N SER A 55 -26.32 -0.76 12.72
CA SER A 55 -26.30 -0.87 14.19
C SER A 55 -24.96 -1.34 14.76
N GLU A 56 -24.21 -2.18 14.03
CA GLU A 56 -22.89 -2.68 14.44
C GLU A 56 -21.86 -1.54 14.50
N GLN A 57 -21.90 -0.63 13.53
CA GLN A 57 -21.02 0.54 13.49
C GLN A 57 -21.36 1.55 14.60
N LEU A 58 -22.65 1.74 14.89
CA LEU A 58 -23.08 2.55 16.04
C LEU A 58 -22.58 1.94 17.36
N LEU A 59 -22.74 0.62 17.56
CA LEU A 59 -22.23 -0.08 18.74
C LEU A 59 -20.71 0.01 18.86
N SER A 60 -19.97 -0.15 17.76
CA SER A 60 -18.52 0.03 17.77
C SER A 60 -18.13 1.47 18.12
N PHE A 61 -18.86 2.47 17.62
CA PHE A 61 -18.62 3.86 17.95
C PHE A 61 -18.86 4.15 19.43
N GLN A 62 -19.99 3.68 19.98
CA GLN A 62 -20.30 3.79 21.41
C GLN A 62 -19.20 3.15 22.27
N ASN A 63 -18.77 1.93 21.92
CA ASN A 63 -17.71 1.24 22.64
C ASN A 63 -16.37 2.00 22.60
N GLU A 64 -15.95 2.51 21.43
CA GLU A 64 -14.70 3.30 21.34
C GLU A 64 -14.81 4.65 22.05
N SER A 65 -15.99 5.29 22.02
CA SER A 65 -16.26 6.53 22.74
C SER A 65 -16.14 6.35 24.25
N VAL A 66 -16.70 5.26 24.79
CA VAL A 66 -16.56 4.90 26.21
C VAL A 66 -15.09 4.67 26.58
N MET A 67 -14.31 4.02 25.70
CA MET A 67 -12.88 3.84 25.95
C MET A 67 -12.11 5.16 25.87
N ALA A 68 -12.42 6.03 24.90
CA ALA A 68 -11.78 7.33 24.75
C ALA A 68 -12.01 8.22 25.99
N MET A 69 -13.22 8.22 26.55
CA MET A 69 -13.52 8.96 27.79
C MET A 69 -12.74 8.45 29.02
N LYS A 70 -12.18 7.24 29.00
CA LYS A 70 -11.30 6.74 30.08
C LYS A 70 -9.88 7.30 29.99
N VAL A 71 -9.49 7.89 28.86
CA VAL A 71 -8.18 8.50 28.69
C VAL A 71 -8.18 9.81 29.48
N SER A 72 -7.42 9.83 30.57
CA SER A 72 -7.14 11.03 31.37
C SER A 72 -5.64 11.14 31.62
N HIS A 73 -5.00 12.11 30.96
CA HIS A 73 -3.56 12.33 31.04
C HIS A 73 -3.20 13.76 30.63
N GLU A 74 -2.15 14.34 31.21
CA GLU A 74 -1.73 15.72 30.93
C GLU A 74 -1.45 15.95 29.43
N ASN A 75 -0.84 14.97 28.76
CA ASN A 75 -0.52 15.02 27.33
C ASN A 75 -1.60 14.48 26.37
N ALA A 76 -2.83 14.27 26.84
CA ALA A 76 -3.97 13.89 26.02
C ALA A 76 -5.13 14.89 26.25
N VAL A 77 -5.95 15.12 25.23
CA VAL A 77 -7.18 15.90 25.36
C VAL A 77 -8.18 15.08 26.16
N ASN A 78 -8.66 15.62 27.29
CA ASN A 78 -9.66 14.94 28.10
C ASN A 78 -11.06 15.08 27.46
N TYR A 79 -11.75 13.94 27.24
CA TYR A 79 -13.13 13.94 26.75
C TYR A 79 -14.10 13.93 27.92
N VAL A 80 -14.99 14.93 27.96
CA VAL A 80 -16.00 15.09 29.02
C VAL A 80 -17.23 14.25 28.70
N PHE A 81 -17.69 14.32 27.44
CA PHE A 81 -18.92 13.66 27.04
C PHE A 81 -18.92 13.38 25.54
N VAL A 82 -19.48 12.24 25.16
CA VAL A 82 -19.77 11.88 23.77
C VAL A 82 -21.27 11.64 23.62
N HIS A 83 -21.92 12.47 22.82
CA HIS A 83 -23.31 12.32 22.41
C HIS A 83 -23.37 11.63 21.05
N ASP A 84 -24.10 10.53 20.97
CA ASP A 84 -24.27 9.71 19.77
C ASP A 84 -25.59 9.95 19.04
N GLY A 85 -26.40 10.92 19.50
CA GLY A 85 -27.74 11.19 18.98
C GLY A 85 -28.87 10.54 19.79
N SER A 86 -28.58 9.66 20.76
CA SER A 86 -29.60 8.92 21.50
C SER A 86 -30.24 9.70 22.65
N LYS A 87 -29.44 10.44 23.44
CA LYS A 87 -29.93 11.14 24.65
C LYS A 87 -30.70 12.43 24.32
N TYR A 88 -30.15 13.23 23.42
CA TYR A 88 -30.71 14.49 22.92
C TYR A 88 -31.05 14.35 21.42
N SER A 89 -32.23 13.82 21.12
CA SER A 89 -32.66 13.41 19.76
C SER A 89 -32.73 14.56 18.74
N GLU A 90 -32.88 15.78 19.23
CA GLU A 90 -32.94 17.02 18.46
C GLU A 90 -31.55 17.55 18.06
N LEU A 91 -30.51 17.11 18.78
CA LEU A 91 -29.11 17.48 18.56
C LEU A 91 -28.37 16.38 17.78
N PRO A 92 -27.52 16.76 16.80
CA PRO A 92 -26.69 15.81 16.10
C PRO A 92 -25.59 15.26 17.04
N PRO A 93 -24.93 14.14 16.71
CA PRO A 93 -23.82 13.63 17.51
C PRO A 93 -22.68 14.65 17.70
N TYR A 94 -22.10 14.71 18.89
CA TYR A 94 -21.00 15.62 19.24
C TYR A 94 -20.14 15.10 20.39
N ILE A 95 -18.95 15.70 20.57
CA ILE A 95 -18.03 15.46 21.68
C ILE A 95 -17.77 16.78 22.39
N ILE A 96 -17.92 16.81 23.70
CA ILE A 96 -17.43 17.88 24.57
C ILE A 96 -16.08 17.44 25.15
N MET A 97 -15.06 18.28 25.00
CA MET A 97 -13.68 17.96 25.38
C MET A 97 -12.90 19.19 25.81
N GLU A 98 -11.74 18.95 26.43
CA GLU A 98 -10.79 19.98 26.83
C GLU A 98 -10.43 20.93 25.68
N TYR A 99 -10.40 22.23 25.97
CA TYR A 99 -10.01 23.25 25.01
C TYR A 99 -8.50 23.52 25.02
N ALA A 100 -7.84 23.36 23.87
CA ALA A 100 -6.43 23.68 23.65
C ALA A 100 -6.28 24.92 22.75
N ASN A 101 -5.63 25.98 23.25
CA ASN A 101 -5.57 27.30 22.62
C ASN A 101 -4.24 27.63 21.92
N GLY A 102 -3.23 26.75 22.00
CA GLY A 102 -1.88 26.97 21.51
C GLY A 102 -1.63 26.56 20.06
N GLY A 103 -2.68 26.21 19.31
CA GLY A 103 -2.57 25.75 17.94
C GLY A 103 -2.18 24.26 17.83
N THR A 104 -1.68 23.86 16.65
CA THR A 104 -1.31 22.47 16.36
C THR A 104 0.19 22.29 16.17
N LEU A 105 0.68 21.05 16.34
CA LEU A 105 2.07 20.70 16.05
C LEU A 105 2.41 20.94 14.56
N GLN A 106 1.42 20.78 13.66
CA GLN A 106 1.57 21.16 12.25
C GLN A 106 1.91 22.65 12.08
N GLN A 107 1.33 23.53 12.89
CA GLN A 107 1.63 24.97 12.88
C GLN A 107 3.02 25.26 13.45
N VAL A 108 3.48 24.50 14.45
CA VAL A 108 4.87 24.58 14.95
C VAL A 108 5.85 24.27 13.82
N ILE A 109 5.67 23.13 13.14
CA ILE A 109 6.53 22.72 12.01
C ILE A 109 6.51 23.79 10.91
N LYS A 110 5.34 24.29 10.52
CA LYS A 110 5.21 25.37 9.52
C LYS A 110 5.90 26.66 9.93
N THR A 111 5.85 27.00 11.22
CA THR A 111 6.51 28.20 11.74
C THR A 111 8.03 28.06 11.69
N ALA A 112 8.56 26.89 12.10
CA ALA A 112 9.99 26.59 12.00
C ALA A 112 10.48 26.61 10.54
N ILE A 113 9.72 26.02 9.60
CA ILE A 113 10.01 26.08 8.16
C ILE A 113 10.09 27.54 7.67
N ARG A 114 9.11 28.38 8.04
CA ARG A 114 9.07 29.80 7.64
C ARG A 114 10.25 30.59 8.19
N LYS A 115 10.70 30.27 9.40
CA LYS A 115 11.89 30.86 10.02
C LYS A 115 13.20 30.30 9.44
N ASN A 116 13.15 29.16 8.75
CA ASN A 116 14.30 28.39 8.30
C ASN A 116 15.24 28.01 9.47
N GLU A 117 14.66 27.65 10.60
CA GLU A 117 15.36 27.30 11.84
C GLU A 117 14.87 25.95 12.35
N PHE A 118 15.80 25.00 12.53
CA PHE A 118 15.49 23.72 13.16
C PHE A 118 15.14 23.91 14.64
N ILE A 119 14.23 23.08 15.14
CA ILE A 119 13.92 23.02 16.57
C ILE A 119 15.16 22.50 17.30
N SER A 120 15.50 23.10 18.45
CA SER A 120 16.68 22.71 19.22
C SER A 120 16.54 21.26 19.74
N ASN A 121 17.65 20.54 19.91
CA ASN A 121 17.60 19.18 20.46
C ASN A 121 16.92 19.12 21.83
N LYS A 122 17.07 20.16 22.66
CA LYS A 122 16.41 20.25 23.96
C LYS A 122 14.89 20.30 23.82
N ASP A 123 14.39 21.17 22.93
CA ASP A 123 12.94 21.31 22.72
C ASP A 123 12.36 20.10 21.97
N LEU A 124 13.12 19.50 21.05
CA LEU A 124 12.75 18.22 20.41
C LEU A 124 12.59 17.12 21.45
N LEU A 125 13.53 16.98 22.38
CA LEU A 125 13.46 15.98 23.43
C LEU A 125 12.25 16.19 24.35
N ASP A 126 11.94 17.45 24.69
CA ASP A 126 10.75 17.80 25.46
C ASP A 126 9.47 17.38 24.71
N TYR A 127 9.33 17.75 23.43
CA TYR A 127 8.21 17.31 22.60
C TYR A 127 8.12 15.77 22.54
N PHE A 128 9.24 15.08 22.34
CA PHE A 128 9.27 13.62 22.26
C PHE A 128 8.80 12.98 23.56
N HIS A 129 9.26 13.46 24.72
CA HIS A 129 8.82 12.95 26.01
C HIS A 129 7.33 13.16 26.25
N GLN A 130 6.81 14.37 25.98
CA GLN A 130 5.38 14.64 26.13
C GLN A 130 4.51 13.76 25.21
N LEU A 131 4.94 13.57 23.96
CA LEU A 131 4.26 12.71 22.99
C LEU A 131 4.29 11.23 23.40
N ILE A 132 5.43 10.75 23.89
CA ILE A 132 5.59 9.38 24.40
C ILE A 132 4.68 9.17 25.62
N ASN A 133 4.66 10.09 26.59
CA ASN A 133 3.80 10.01 27.77
C ASN A 133 2.32 9.90 27.39
N GLY A 134 1.86 10.80 26.50
CA GLY A 134 0.47 10.80 26.06
C GLY A 134 0.09 9.52 25.31
N MET A 135 0.92 9.08 24.36
CA MET A 135 0.65 7.87 23.58
C MET A 135 0.75 6.59 24.39
N GLU A 136 1.65 6.52 25.37
CA GLU A 136 1.76 5.39 26.28
C GLU A 136 0.45 5.19 27.06
N HIS A 137 -0.11 6.27 27.61
CA HIS A 137 -1.40 6.21 28.29
C HIS A 137 -2.55 5.87 27.34
N ILE A 138 -2.62 6.53 26.18
CA ILE A 138 -3.66 6.26 25.17
C ILE A 138 -3.61 4.79 24.76
N ASN A 139 -2.43 4.25 24.42
CA ASN A 139 -2.24 2.85 24.00
C ASN A 139 -2.44 1.81 25.10
N SER A 140 -2.45 2.22 26.36
CA SER A 140 -2.89 1.33 27.46
C SER A 140 -4.40 1.07 27.44
N ILE A 141 -5.18 1.94 26.78
CA ILE A 141 -6.65 1.89 26.71
C ILE A 141 -7.13 1.52 25.30
N LEU A 142 -6.57 2.14 24.25
CA LEU A 142 -6.98 1.96 22.86
C LEU A 142 -5.86 2.32 21.85
N ILE A 143 -6.00 1.85 20.61
CA ILE A 143 -5.10 2.22 19.51
C ILE A 143 -5.65 3.47 18.81
N HIS A 144 -4.82 4.49 18.59
CA HIS A 144 -5.25 5.80 18.06
C HIS A 144 -5.57 5.75 16.56
N ARG A 145 -4.68 5.19 15.73
CA ARG A 145 -4.86 4.94 14.28
C ARG A 145 -4.99 6.16 13.35
N ASP A 146 -4.97 7.39 13.84
CA ASP A 146 -4.95 8.62 13.01
C ASP A 146 -3.99 9.66 13.59
N ILE A 147 -2.76 9.22 13.85
CA ILE A 147 -1.71 10.10 14.37
C ILE A 147 -1.15 10.93 13.21
N LYS A 148 -1.29 12.25 13.32
CA LYS A 148 -0.74 13.25 12.41
C LYS A 148 -0.55 14.58 13.15
N PRO A 149 0.33 15.49 12.68
CA PRO A 149 0.61 16.75 13.35
C PRO A 149 -0.62 17.66 13.56
N ASP A 150 -1.65 17.53 12.72
CA ASP A 150 -2.91 18.27 12.89
C ASP A 150 -3.74 17.81 14.11
N ASN A 151 -3.58 16.56 14.53
CA ASN A 151 -4.29 15.98 15.68
C ASN A 151 -3.53 16.12 17.01
N ILE A 152 -2.39 16.83 16.99
CA ILE A 152 -1.58 17.11 18.17
C ILE A 152 -1.67 18.60 18.44
N LEU A 153 -2.34 18.97 19.52
CA LEU A 153 -2.59 20.35 19.92
C LEU A 153 -1.54 20.81 20.94
N LEU A 154 -1.51 22.12 21.18
CA LEU A 154 -0.72 22.73 22.24
C LEU A 154 -1.63 23.53 23.17
N HIS A 155 -1.32 23.51 24.46
CA HIS A 155 -1.96 24.35 25.46
C HIS A 155 -0.87 24.84 26.43
N ASN A 156 -0.52 26.13 26.37
CA ASN A 156 0.52 26.73 27.22
C ASN A 156 1.86 25.99 27.22
N GLY A 157 2.33 25.53 26.06
CA GLY A 157 3.58 24.76 25.92
C GLY A 157 3.45 23.26 26.19
N ILE A 158 2.28 22.79 26.63
CA ILE A 158 2.00 21.37 26.85
C ILE A 158 1.35 20.78 25.60
N VAL A 159 1.88 19.65 25.14
CA VAL A 159 1.32 18.86 24.03
C VAL A 159 0.05 18.15 24.48
N LYS A 160 -0.98 18.17 23.63
CA LYS A 160 -2.28 17.55 23.86
C LYS A 160 -2.68 16.70 22.65
N ILE A 161 -2.56 15.38 22.75
CA ILE A 161 -2.96 14.45 21.69
C ILE A 161 -4.49 14.37 21.65
N SER A 162 -5.09 14.54 20.48
CA SER A 162 -6.55 14.60 20.27
C SER A 162 -7.01 13.57 19.23
N ASP A 163 -8.32 13.47 19.00
CA ASP A 163 -8.93 12.66 17.94
C ASP A 163 -8.69 11.14 18.03
N PHE A 164 -8.29 10.65 19.20
CA PHE A 164 -8.24 9.22 19.49
C PHE A 164 -9.66 8.65 19.73
N GLY A 165 -9.87 7.38 19.36
CA GLY A 165 -11.17 6.69 19.51
C GLY A 165 -12.24 7.05 18.46
N LEU A 166 -11.90 7.84 17.42
CA LEU A 166 -12.84 8.24 16.36
C LEU A 166 -12.58 7.53 15.01
N SER A 167 -11.51 6.74 14.92
CA SER A 167 -10.96 6.21 13.67
C SER A 167 -11.78 5.09 13.02
N LYS A 168 -12.52 4.28 13.82
CA LYS A 168 -13.35 3.16 13.30
C LYS A 168 -14.70 3.56 12.73
N ILE A 169 -15.24 4.72 13.12
CA ILE A 169 -16.52 5.27 12.61
C ILE A 169 -16.57 5.25 11.06
N VAL A 170 -15.39 5.25 10.43
CA VAL A 170 -15.22 5.46 9.01
C VAL A 170 -14.74 4.21 8.26
N HIS A 171 -14.21 3.18 8.93
CA HIS A 171 -13.57 2.08 8.19
C HIS A 171 -14.56 1.08 7.57
N ASP A 172 -15.75 0.92 8.14
CA ASP A 172 -16.69 -0.10 7.69
C ASP A 172 -17.85 0.47 6.83
N GLY A 173 -18.01 1.80 6.78
CA GLY A 173 -19.13 2.48 6.12
C GLY A 173 -18.91 2.89 4.66
N THR A 174 -17.67 2.94 4.18
CA THR A 174 -17.37 3.25 2.77
C THR A 174 -16.18 2.42 2.30
N ARG A 175 -16.46 1.44 1.42
CA ARG A 175 -15.48 0.64 0.65
C ARG A 175 -14.69 1.48 -0.38
N GLN A 176 -14.55 2.78 -0.15
CA GLN A 176 -13.80 3.67 -1.00
C GLN A 176 -12.97 4.60 -0.12
N MET A 177 -11.67 4.66 -0.41
CA MET A 177 -10.74 5.67 0.09
C MET A 177 -11.08 7.10 -0.41
N THR A 178 -12.35 7.41 -0.70
CA THR A 178 -12.73 8.60 -1.47
C THR A 178 -12.99 9.85 -0.67
N PHE A 179 -12.94 9.85 0.67
CA PHE A 179 -13.13 11.12 1.41
C PHE A 179 -12.37 11.26 2.74
N LYS A 180 -11.42 10.37 3.07
CA LYS A 180 -10.64 10.43 4.32
C LYS A 180 -9.46 11.43 4.30
N GLY A 181 -9.28 12.13 3.19
CA GLY A 181 -8.27 13.18 3.03
C GLY A 181 -6.86 12.61 2.87
N PHE A 182 -6.17 13.02 1.81
CA PHE A 182 -4.77 12.70 1.52
C PHE A 182 -3.78 12.91 2.71
N GLY A 183 -4.18 13.58 3.78
CA GLY A 183 -3.33 13.81 4.95
C GLY A 183 -3.01 12.56 5.78
N HIS A 184 -3.99 11.67 6.01
CA HIS A 184 -3.79 10.50 6.88
C HIS A 184 -2.84 9.45 6.26
N ILE A 185 -2.93 9.24 4.95
CA ILE A 185 -2.12 8.23 4.23
C ILE A 185 -0.62 8.51 4.30
N ARG A 186 -0.21 9.74 4.59
CA ARG A 186 1.19 10.17 4.74
C ARG A 186 1.86 9.63 6.00
N TYR A 187 1.05 9.32 7.02
CA TYR A 187 1.52 8.84 8.32
C TYR A 187 1.23 7.34 8.52
N MET A 188 0.51 6.70 7.59
CA MET A 188 0.02 5.33 7.73
C MET A 188 1.16 4.29 7.72
N ALA A 189 1.18 3.44 8.74
CA ALA A 189 2.13 2.34 8.84
C ALA A 189 1.97 1.30 7.71
N PRO A 190 3.05 0.62 7.27
CA PRO A 190 3.01 -0.35 6.16
C PRO A 190 1.95 -1.46 6.33
N GLU A 191 1.78 -1.98 7.53
CA GLU A 191 0.79 -3.00 7.88
C GLU A 191 -0.65 -2.48 7.88
N GLY A 192 -0.86 -1.17 8.06
CA GLY A 192 -2.18 -0.53 7.97
C GLY A 192 -2.78 -0.67 6.57
N TRP A 193 -1.93 -0.67 5.55
CA TRP A 193 -2.31 -0.93 4.15
C TRP A 193 -2.67 -2.40 3.86
N LYS A 194 -2.32 -3.33 4.75
CA LYS A 194 -2.61 -4.78 4.63
C LYS A 194 -3.88 -5.21 5.36
N LEU A 195 -4.59 -4.27 6.01
CA LEU A 195 -5.74 -4.54 6.86
C LEU A 195 -5.42 -5.55 8.00
N GLU A 196 -4.17 -5.55 8.48
CA GLU A 196 -3.76 -6.38 9.61
C GLU A 196 -4.37 -5.85 10.92
N LYS A 197 -4.38 -6.67 11.98
CA LYS A 197 -4.92 -6.26 13.29
C LYS A 197 -4.23 -4.98 13.77
N ASN A 198 -5.02 -3.99 14.18
CA ASN A 198 -4.51 -2.75 14.76
C ASN A 198 -3.60 -3.04 15.96
N THR A 199 -2.36 -2.53 15.91
CA THR A 199 -1.37 -2.69 16.99
C THR A 199 -0.76 -1.36 17.39
N ILE A 200 -0.19 -1.30 18.59
CA ILE A 200 0.57 -0.14 19.06
C ILE A 200 1.75 0.19 18.13
N GLN A 201 2.27 -0.79 17.38
CA GLN A 201 3.35 -0.57 16.44
C GLN A 201 2.94 0.39 15.31
N MET A 202 1.66 0.39 14.90
CA MET A 202 1.16 1.34 13.89
C MET A 202 1.24 2.78 14.39
N ASP A 203 0.86 3.00 15.65
CA ASP A 203 0.93 4.30 16.30
C ASP A 203 2.38 4.75 16.51
N ILE A 204 3.27 3.83 16.92
CA ILE A 204 4.73 4.07 17.02
C ILE A 204 5.30 4.51 15.66
N TYR A 205 4.92 3.86 14.56
CA TYR A 205 5.37 4.23 13.22
C TYR A 205 4.90 5.64 12.85
N SER A 206 3.61 5.90 13.03
CA SER A 206 2.99 7.19 12.68
C SER A 206 3.62 8.32 13.50
N MET A 207 3.86 8.09 14.79
CA MET A 207 4.58 9.02 15.66
C MET A 207 6.05 9.19 15.25
N GLY A 208 6.71 8.13 14.77
CA GLY A 208 8.07 8.21 14.25
C GLY A 208 8.19 9.12 13.02
N ILE A 209 7.17 9.14 12.15
CA ILE A 209 7.07 10.09 11.03
C ILE A 209 6.98 11.54 11.57
N ILE A 210 6.20 11.76 12.63
CA ILE A 210 6.10 13.08 13.28
C ILE A 210 7.42 13.50 13.91
N PHE A 211 8.12 12.59 14.60
CA PHE A 211 9.43 12.88 15.18
C PHE A 211 10.44 13.23 14.08
N TYR A 212 10.38 12.53 12.95
CA TYR A 212 11.17 12.85 11.75
C TYR A 212 10.87 14.27 11.25
N GLU A 213 9.60 14.62 11.07
CA GLU A 213 9.19 15.95 10.59
C GLU A 213 9.57 17.06 11.57
N LEU A 214 9.48 16.84 12.88
CA LEU A 214 9.96 17.82 13.87
C LEU A 214 11.48 18.02 13.79
N ALA A 215 12.23 16.93 13.66
CA ALA A 215 13.69 16.97 13.64
C ALA A 215 14.27 17.54 12.34
N THR A 216 13.56 17.40 11.22
CA THR A 216 14.08 17.71 9.87
C THR A 216 13.28 18.77 9.11
N LEU A 217 12.10 19.14 9.62
CA LEU A 217 11.13 20.02 8.95
C LEU A 217 10.66 19.50 7.57
N GLN A 218 10.90 18.22 7.29
CA GLN A 218 10.57 17.57 6.02
C GLN A 218 9.89 16.22 6.26
N HIS A 219 8.98 15.84 5.37
CA HIS A 219 8.40 14.50 5.41
C HIS A 219 9.42 13.46 4.92
N PRO A 220 9.58 12.29 5.59
CA PRO A 220 10.63 11.31 5.29
C PRO A 220 10.65 10.76 3.86
N PHE A 221 9.51 10.76 3.16
CA PHE A 221 9.40 10.26 1.78
C PHE A 221 9.33 11.35 0.71
N ASN A 222 9.26 12.63 1.10
CA ASN A 222 9.24 13.83 0.24
C ASN A 222 8.66 13.61 -1.17
N LEU A 223 7.43 13.09 -1.25
CA LEU A 223 6.78 12.80 -2.52
C LEU A 223 6.24 14.10 -3.19
N PRO A 224 6.11 14.12 -4.52
CA PRO A 224 5.51 15.26 -5.22
C PRO A 224 4.11 15.60 -4.71
N HIS A 225 3.69 16.86 -4.84
CA HIS A 225 2.35 17.29 -4.41
C HIS A 225 1.18 16.55 -5.09
N HIS A 226 1.40 16.01 -6.29
CA HIS A 226 0.42 15.23 -7.05
C HIS A 226 0.54 13.71 -6.83
N ALA A 227 1.35 13.28 -5.86
CA ALA A 227 1.50 11.87 -5.52
C ALA A 227 0.16 11.27 -5.09
N ASP A 228 -0.19 10.13 -5.67
CA ASP A 228 -1.44 9.46 -5.40
C ASP A 228 -1.34 8.49 -4.21
N VAL A 229 -2.42 7.77 -3.94
CA VAL A 229 -2.50 6.78 -2.86
C VAL A 229 -1.47 5.66 -3.05
N GLN A 230 -1.19 5.25 -4.29
CA GLN A 230 -0.27 4.17 -4.60
C GLN A 230 1.18 4.61 -4.46
N ASP A 231 1.51 5.86 -4.77
CA ASP A 231 2.82 6.46 -4.50
C ASP A 231 3.15 6.45 -3.00
N TRP A 232 2.22 6.92 -2.16
CA TRP A 232 2.37 6.88 -0.70
C TRP A 232 2.52 5.46 -0.19
N ARG A 233 1.66 4.54 -0.64
CA ARG A 233 1.73 3.12 -0.28
C ARG A 233 3.08 2.51 -0.64
N ASN A 234 3.59 2.78 -1.84
CA ASN A 234 4.89 2.29 -2.29
C ASN A 234 6.03 2.88 -1.45
N ALA A 235 5.96 4.17 -1.10
CA ALA A 235 6.97 4.80 -0.26
C ALA A 235 7.01 4.21 1.15
N HIS A 236 5.85 4.00 1.76
CA HIS A 236 5.75 3.36 3.06
C HIS A 236 6.28 1.92 3.02
N TYR A 237 6.07 1.15 1.95
CA TYR A 237 6.60 -0.21 1.86
C TYR A 237 8.08 -0.32 1.53
N PHE A 238 8.55 0.46 0.56
CA PHE A 238 9.78 0.15 -0.16
C PHE A 238 10.81 1.27 -0.19
N THR A 239 10.44 2.48 0.24
CA THR A 239 11.39 3.60 0.27
C THR A 239 12.06 3.70 1.63
N ASN A 240 13.39 3.66 1.66
CA ASN A 240 14.18 3.98 2.83
C ASN A 240 14.22 5.52 3.00
N PRO A 241 13.85 6.08 4.16
CA PRO A 241 13.94 7.52 4.36
C PRO A 241 15.40 7.96 4.55
N PRO A 242 15.76 9.19 4.13
CA PRO A 242 17.10 9.72 4.37
C PRO A 242 17.34 9.88 5.87
N SER A 243 18.60 9.81 6.29
CA SER A 243 18.95 9.99 7.71
C SER A 243 18.53 11.39 8.19
N PRO A 244 17.81 11.52 9.32
CA PRO A 244 17.52 12.82 9.92
C PRO A 244 18.76 13.70 10.10
N LYS A 245 19.88 13.09 10.50
CA LYS A 245 21.16 13.78 10.72
C LYS A 245 21.80 14.32 9.43
N SER A 246 21.47 13.78 8.26
CA SER A 246 21.94 14.36 6.99
C SER A 246 21.17 15.61 6.58
N ILE A 247 19.97 15.82 7.13
CA ILE A 247 19.15 17.03 6.88
C ILE A 247 19.36 18.06 7.97
N ASN A 248 19.39 17.62 9.24
CA ASN A 248 19.72 18.43 10.41
C ASN A 248 21.00 17.89 11.07
N PRO A 249 22.19 18.39 10.69
CA PRO A 249 23.47 17.92 11.24
C PRO A 249 23.66 18.13 12.74
N ALA A 250 22.88 19.04 13.35
CA ALA A 250 22.92 19.29 14.78
C ALA A 250 22.17 18.22 15.61
N LEU A 251 21.35 17.39 14.96
CA LEU A 251 20.58 16.33 15.62
C LEU A 251 21.51 15.28 16.24
N THR A 252 21.18 14.84 17.45
CA THR A 252 21.97 13.81 18.14
C THR A 252 21.89 12.46 17.41
N THR A 253 22.94 11.66 17.56
CA THR A 253 22.99 10.31 16.99
C THR A 253 21.93 9.40 17.62
N THR A 254 21.59 9.60 18.89
CA THR A 254 20.56 8.84 19.60
C THR A 254 19.16 9.15 19.06
N MET A 255 18.78 10.44 18.95
CA MET A 255 17.49 10.83 18.36
C MET A 255 17.35 10.30 16.93
N THR A 256 18.43 10.38 16.15
CA THR A 256 18.47 9.83 14.78
C THR A 256 18.16 8.33 14.78
N GLN A 257 18.79 7.55 15.66
CA GLN A 257 18.58 6.11 15.76
C GLN A 257 17.16 5.77 16.20
N VAL A 258 16.63 6.48 17.22
CA VAL A 258 15.27 6.30 17.73
C VAL A 258 14.24 6.56 16.61
N ILE A 259 14.33 7.70 15.93
CA ILE A 259 13.44 8.06 14.82
C ILE A 259 13.46 6.98 13.75
N MET A 260 14.65 6.58 13.30
CA MET A 260 14.81 5.59 12.24
C MET A 260 14.28 4.21 12.64
N LYS A 261 14.43 3.81 13.90
CA LYS A 261 13.89 2.55 14.43
C LYS A 261 12.38 2.60 14.64
N MET A 262 11.79 3.76 14.96
CA MET A 262 10.33 3.94 15.02
C MET A 262 9.67 3.79 13.64
N ILE A 263 10.33 4.23 12.56
CA ILE A 263 9.78 4.18 11.19
C ILE A 263 10.25 2.95 10.39
N GLU A 264 10.79 1.93 11.07
CA GLU A 264 11.14 0.65 10.45
C GLU A 264 9.93 -0.01 9.78
N LYS A 265 10.13 -0.54 8.58
CA LYS A 265 9.01 -1.08 7.78
C LYS A 265 8.42 -2.32 8.42
N SER A 266 9.30 -3.22 8.87
CA SER A 266 8.92 -4.43 9.59
C SER A 266 8.57 -4.11 11.04
N THR A 267 7.39 -4.54 11.49
CA THR A 267 6.97 -4.47 12.90
C THR A 267 7.96 -5.16 13.84
N ALA A 268 8.63 -6.23 13.38
CA ALA A 268 9.62 -6.97 14.18
C ALA A 268 10.94 -6.20 14.41
N LYS A 269 11.24 -5.22 13.56
CA LYS A 269 12.41 -4.34 13.69
C LYS A 269 12.09 -3.02 14.42
N ARG A 270 10.80 -2.72 14.62
CA ARG A 270 10.33 -1.56 15.41
C ARG A 270 10.40 -1.83 16.91
N TYR A 271 10.30 -0.74 17.67
CA TYR A 271 10.06 -0.80 19.11
C TYR A 271 8.77 -1.55 19.45
N LYS A 272 8.81 -2.31 20.54
CA LYS A 272 7.65 -3.06 21.02
C LYS A 272 6.80 -2.25 21.98
N SER A 273 7.36 -1.24 22.63
CA SER A 273 6.66 -0.39 23.59
C SER A 273 7.21 1.04 23.61
N TRP A 274 6.41 1.96 24.14
CA TRP A 274 6.81 3.34 24.39
C TRP A 274 7.95 3.47 25.41
N GLN A 275 8.01 2.56 26.40
CA GLN A 275 9.10 2.50 27.35
C GLN A 275 10.46 2.19 26.71
N GLU A 276 10.52 1.32 25.70
CA GLU A 276 11.79 1.05 24.99
C GLU A 276 12.30 2.30 24.26
N ILE A 277 11.39 3.10 23.67
CA ILE A 277 11.73 4.37 23.02
C ILE A 277 12.28 5.36 24.05
N ARG A 278 11.60 5.46 25.20
CA ARG A 278 12.02 6.32 26.31
C ARG A 278 13.42 5.95 26.80
N ASN A 279 13.69 4.65 27.00
CA ASN A 279 14.99 4.17 27.45
C ASN A 279 16.10 4.51 26.47
N ASP A 280 15.88 4.31 25.17
CA ASP A 280 16.89 4.63 24.16
C ASP A 280 17.15 6.14 24.08
N LEU A 281 16.14 7.01 24.26
CA LEU A 281 16.33 8.46 24.32
C LEU A 281 17.16 8.94 25.53
N LEU A 282 17.16 8.19 26.64
CA LEU A 282 17.94 8.56 27.84
C LEU A 282 19.45 8.44 27.62
N ILE A 283 19.92 7.75 26.57
CA ILE A 283 21.34 7.62 26.24
C ILE A 283 21.95 9.00 25.97
N ASP A 284 21.20 9.97 25.44
CA ASP A 284 21.68 11.35 25.23
C ASP A 284 22.02 12.08 26.55
N ASN A 285 21.51 11.59 27.69
CA ASN A 285 21.81 12.17 29.00
C ASN A 285 23.06 11.57 29.65
N GLU A 286 23.66 10.52 29.07
CA GLU A 286 24.86 9.91 29.62
C GLU A 286 26.07 10.87 29.46
N PRO A 287 26.89 11.03 30.51
CA PRO A 287 28.05 11.90 30.44
C PRO A 287 29.06 11.37 29.41
N PRO A 288 29.67 12.25 28.60
CA PRO A 288 30.67 11.82 27.64
C PRO A 288 31.89 11.23 28.36
N THR A 289 32.41 10.15 27.80
CA THR A 289 33.66 9.50 28.22
C THR A 289 34.78 9.86 27.26
N GLU A 290 36.01 9.52 27.62
CA GLU A 290 37.19 9.63 26.76
C GLU A 290 37.04 8.88 25.42
N ASN A 291 36.23 7.82 25.38
CA ASN A 291 35.96 7.04 24.17
C ASN A 291 34.74 7.52 23.36
N SER A 292 33.94 8.46 23.86
CA SER A 292 32.64 8.81 23.25
C SER A 292 32.76 9.25 21.79
N LYS A 293 33.81 10.02 21.43
CA LYS A 293 34.04 10.43 20.02
C LYS A 293 34.36 9.25 19.10
N ILE A 294 35.15 8.28 19.58
CA ILE A 294 35.53 7.08 18.80
C ILE A 294 34.30 6.19 18.61
N ILE A 295 33.52 6.01 19.67
CA ILE A 295 32.27 5.24 19.65
C ILE A 295 31.27 5.91 18.70
N GLU A 296 31.11 7.24 18.75
CA GLU A 296 30.20 7.95 17.84
C GLU A 296 30.60 7.76 16.37
N ASN A 297 31.89 7.85 16.05
CA ASN A 297 32.39 7.55 14.70
C ASN A 297 32.09 6.10 14.29
N MET A 298 32.30 5.13 15.18
CA MET A 298 31.99 3.73 14.93
C MET A 298 30.48 3.54 14.66
N ILE A 299 29.62 4.18 15.44
CA ILE A 299 28.16 4.16 15.26
C ILE A 299 27.79 4.75 13.90
N ASN A 300 28.32 5.92 13.53
CA ASN A 300 28.03 6.55 12.24
C ASN A 300 28.44 5.66 11.06
N ILE A 301 29.62 5.01 11.13
CA ILE A 301 30.05 4.04 10.12
C ILE A 301 29.07 2.87 10.04
N ARG A 302 28.63 2.33 11.19
CA ARG A 302 27.69 1.21 11.22
C ARG A 302 26.32 1.59 10.64
N LEU A 303 25.79 2.76 11.00
CA LEU A 303 24.52 3.27 10.49
C LEU A 303 24.53 3.42 8.97
N SER A 304 25.61 3.94 8.40
CA SER A 304 25.73 4.06 6.93
C SER A 304 25.70 2.71 6.21
N LYS A 305 26.33 1.68 6.79
CA LYS A 305 26.29 0.31 6.27
C LYS A 305 24.91 -0.31 6.40
N ASP A 306 24.26 -0.15 7.55
CA ASP A 306 22.92 -0.68 7.79
C ASP A 306 21.87 -0.03 6.87
N ILE A 307 22.00 1.27 6.57
CA ILE A 307 21.19 1.97 5.56
C ILE A 307 21.37 1.32 4.18
N SER A 308 22.61 1.12 3.73
CA SER A 308 22.90 0.52 2.42
C SER A 308 22.34 -0.90 2.29
N ILE A 309 22.46 -1.71 3.36
CA ILE A 309 21.90 -3.06 3.41
C ILE A 309 20.37 -3.01 3.35
N ARG A 310 19.74 -2.08 4.08
CA ARG A 310 18.28 -1.93 4.12
C ARG A 310 17.74 -1.50 2.75
N GLU A 311 18.41 -0.59 2.05
CA GLU A 311 18.03 -0.15 0.72
C GLU A 311 18.04 -1.29 -0.29
N GLU A 312 19.09 -2.11 -0.29
CA GLU A 312 19.17 -3.29 -1.15
C GLU A 312 18.07 -4.32 -0.82
N GLN A 313 17.81 -4.58 0.47
CA GLN A 313 16.72 -5.47 0.90
C GLN A 313 15.34 -4.98 0.44
N LEU A 314 15.07 -3.68 0.59
CA LEU A 314 13.79 -3.09 0.18
C LEU A 314 13.62 -3.11 -1.33
N LYS A 315 14.69 -2.88 -2.09
CA LYS A 315 14.69 -2.98 -3.55
C LYS A 315 14.38 -4.41 -4.00
N GLN A 316 15.04 -5.41 -3.43
CA GLN A 316 14.78 -6.83 -3.74
C GLN A 316 13.35 -7.23 -3.36
N GLU A 317 12.83 -6.75 -2.23
CA GLU A 317 11.45 -7.04 -1.82
C GLU A 317 10.43 -6.39 -2.76
N LYS A 318 10.69 -5.15 -3.20
CA LYS A 318 9.86 -4.46 -4.20
C LYS A 318 9.82 -5.24 -5.51
N GLU A 319 10.98 -5.60 -6.06
CA GLU A 319 11.09 -6.39 -7.29
C GLU A 319 10.38 -7.74 -7.16
N ARG A 320 10.52 -8.41 -6.01
CA ARG A 320 9.83 -9.67 -5.71
C ARG A 320 8.30 -9.51 -5.69
N GLN A 321 7.80 -8.45 -5.06
CA GLN A 321 6.37 -8.17 -4.97
C GLN A 321 5.77 -7.79 -6.34
N GLU A 322 6.47 -6.96 -7.11
CA GLU A 322 6.09 -6.61 -8.48
C GLU A 322 6.06 -7.85 -9.37
N ARG A 323 7.09 -8.70 -9.30
CA ARG A 323 7.12 -10.00 -9.99
C ARG A 323 5.93 -10.88 -9.62
N LYS A 324 5.60 -10.96 -8.33
CA LYS A 324 4.46 -11.75 -7.86
C LYS A 324 3.13 -11.21 -8.40
N ASN A 325 2.92 -9.89 -8.33
CA ASN A 325 1.71 -9.25 -8.84
C ASN A 325 1.56 -9.45 -10.35
N TYR A 326 2.65 -9.33 -11.09
CA TYR A 326 2.71 -9.59 -12.52
C TYR A 326 2.29 -11.03 -12.86
N LEU A 327 2.84 -12.01 -12.15
CA LEU A 327 2.46 -13.43 -12.33
C LEU A 327 0.99 -13.67 -12.01
N LYS A 328 0.47 -13.11 -10.92
CA LYS A 328 -0.96 -13.22 -10.58
C LYS A 328 -1.86 -12.67 -11.66
N MET A 329 -1.52 -11.52 -12.24
CA MET A 329 -2.28 -10.90 -13.32
C MET A 329 -2.34 -11.81 -14.55
N ILE A 330 -1.23 -12.42 -14.96
CA ILE A 330 -1.18 -13.35 -16.10
C ILE A 330 -1.98 -14.61 -15.81
N ASN A 331 -1.74 -15.25 -14.65
CA ASN A 331 -2.41 -16.50 -14.27
C ASN A 331 -3.92 -16.29 -14.12
N TYR A 332 -4.37 -15.13 -13.62
CA TYR A 332 -5.77 -14.78 -13.51
C TYR A 332 -6.44 -14.65 -14.88
N GLN A 333 -5.81 -13.94 -15.84
CA GLN A 333 -6.31 -13.84 -17.21
C GLN A 333 -6.37 -15.21 -17.89
N TYR A 334 -5.31 -16.03 -17.77
CA TYR A 334 -5.34 -17.39 -18.29
C TYR A 334 -6.48 -18.22 -17.69
N ALA A 335 -6.67 -18.12 -16.37
CA ALA A 335 -7.73 -18.84 -15.66
C ALA A 335 -9.12 -18.46 -16.19
N ASN A 336 -9.39 -17.17 -16.35
CA ASN A 336 -10.71 -16.68 -16.75
C ASN A 336 -10.98 -16.78 -18.25
N ASP A 337 -9.99 -16.43 -19.07
CA ASP A 337 -10.22 -16.24 -20.50
C ASP A 337 -10.05 -17.55 -21.27
N ILE A 338 -9.23 -18.50 -20.76
CA ILE A 338 -8.89 -19.74 -21.48
C ILE A 338 -9.29 -20.97 -20.68
N TYR A 339 -8.81 -21.12 -19.45
CA TYR A 339 -9.00 -22.35 -18.67
C TYR A 339 -10.46 -22.61 -18.29
N ASN A 340 -11.15 -21.62 -17.73
CA ASN A 340 -12.54 -21.79 -17.28
C ASN A 340 -13.50 -22.07 -18.45
N PRO A 341 -13.46 -21.34 -19.58
CA PRO A 341 -14.30 -21.65 -20.74
C PRO A 341 -14.08 -23.06 -21.29
N ILE A 342 -12.82 -23.53 -21.36
CA ILE A 342 -12.50 -24.91 -21.77
C ILE A 342 -13.03 -25.91 -20.75
N LYS A 343 -12.88 -25.62 -19.46
CA LYS A 343 -13.39 -26.46 -18.37
C LYS A 343 -14.90 -26.63 -18.44
N GLU A 344 -15.64 -25.53 -18.63
CA GLU A 344 -17.11 -25.53 -18.74
C GLU A 344 -17.57 -26.38 -19.94
N PHE A 345 -16.90 -26.24 -21.08
CA PHE A 345 -17.13 -27.07 -22.28
C PHE A 345 -16.89 -28.57 -22.00
N ILE A 346 -15.79 -28.91 -21.32
CA ILE A 346 -15.47 -30.29 -20.93
C ILE A 346 -16.51 -30.85 -19.96
N GLU A 347 -16.92 -30.07 -18.96
CA GLU A 347 -17.96 -30.47 -18.00
C GLU A 347 -19.30 -30.70 -18.69
N GLU A 348 -19.64 -29.89 -19.69
CA GLU A 348 -20.83 -30.09 -20.51
C GLU A 348 -20.76 -31.37 -21.34
N PHE A 349 -19.64 -31.65 -22.02
CA PHE A 349 -19.42 -32.90 -22.73
C PHE A 349 -19.59 -34.10 -21.79
N ASN A 350 -18.95 -34.07 -20.62
CA ASN A 350 -18.98 -35.16 -19.65
C ASN A 350 -20.38 -35.40 -19.05
N ARG A 351 -21.25 -34.39 -19.00
CA ARG A 351 -22.67 -34.58 -18.61
C ARG A 351 -23.50 -35.27 -19.67
N ARG A 352 -23.16 -35.08 -20.95
CA ARG A 352 -23.93 -35.58 -22.11
C ARG A 352 -23.45 -36.95 -22.60
N TYR A 353 -22.18 -37.29 -22.37
CA TYR A 353 -21.57 -38.54 -22.85
C TYR A 353 -21.30 -39.51 -21.70
N THR A 354 -21.80 -40.74 -21.80
CA THR A 354 -21.68 -41.78 -20.75
C THR A 354 -20.55 -42.77 -20.98
N GLY A 355 -19.95 -42.79 -22.18
CA GLY A 355 -18.93 -43.77 -22.58
C GLY A 355 -17.49 -43.43 -22.17
N GLY A 356 -17.29 -42.44 -21.29
CA GLY A 356 -15.98 -41.97 -20.86
C GLY A 356 -16.02 -40.51 -20.39
N GLN A 357 -14.87 -39.98 -19.94
CA GLN A 357 -14.75 -38.59 -19.51
C GLN A 357 -13.47 -37.96 -20.05
N ILE A 358 -13.57 -36.70 -20.48
CA ILE A 358 -12.42 -35.84 -20.69
C ILE A 358 -12.02 -35.28 -19.32
N THR A 359 -10.72 -35.31 -19.00
CA THR A 359 -10.21 -34.71 -17.75
C THR A 359 -9.18 -33.65 -18.03
N MET A 360 -9.08 -32.65 -17.15
CA MET A 360 -8.12 -31.56 -17.26
C MET A 360 -7.36 -31.40 -15.95
N THR A 361 -6.05 -31.18 -16.04
CA THR A 361 -5.22 -30.92 -14.85
C THR A 361 -5.64 -29.61 -14.18
N PRO A 362 -5.64 -29.53 -12.83
CA PRO A 362 -5.98 -28.32 -12.12
C PRO A 362 -5.00 -27.18 -12.44
N LEU A 363 -5.45 -25.94 -12.25
CA LEU A 363 -4.59 -24.75 -12.38
C LEU A 363 -3.39 -24.82 -11.41
N ASN A 364 -2.24 -24.34 -11.89
CA ASN A 364 -1.05 -24.13 -11.07
C ASN A 364 -1.30 -23.02 -10.04
N SER A 365 -0.36 -22.84 -9.12
CA SER A 365 -0.34 -21.66 -8.24
C SER A 365 -0.40 -20.37 -9.06
N MET A 366 -1.19 -19.39 -8.60
CA MET A 366 -1.33 -18.06 -9.24
C MET A 366 -0.01 -17.27 -9.29
N ASP A 367 1.01 -17.71 -8.57
CA ASP A 367 2.35 -17.10 -8.55
C ASP A 367 3.35 -17.87 -9.45
N SER A 368 2.89 -18.80 -10.29
CA SER A 368 3.75 -19.60 -11.18
C SER A 368 4.18 -18.80 -12.42
N SER A 369 5.46 -18.92 -12.79
CA SER A 369 5.98 -18.34 -14.05
C SER A 369 5.66 -19.18 -15.28
N GLU A 370 5.33 -20.45 -15.08
CA GLU A 370 4.92 -21.36 -16.14
C GLU A 370 3.60 -22.04 -15.78
N ILE A 371 2.70 -22.08 -16.75
CA ILE A 371 1.41 -22.76 -16.67
C ILE A 371 1.49 -23.99 -17.55
N TYR A 372 0.97 -25.09 -17.04
CA TYR A 372 0.96 -26.34 -17.76
C TYR A 372 -0.38 -27.03 -17.52
N THR A 373 -1.21 -27.09 -18.56
CA THR A 373 -2.53 -27.71 -18.53
C THR A 373 -2.57 -28.87 -19.51
N LYS A 374 -2.81 -30.09 -19.01
CA LYS A 374 -3.08 -31.27 -19.83
C LYS A 374 -4.58 -31.52 -19.90
N ILE A 375 -5.06 -31.82 -21.10
CA ILE A 375 -6.43 -32.27 -21.36
C ILE A 375 -6.34 -33.71 -21.87
N HIS A 376 -6.81 -34.66 -21.06
CA HIS A 376 -6.85 -36.07 -21.39
C HIS A 376 -8.20 -36.42 -22.02
N LEU A 377 -8.18 -36.84 -23.28
CA LEU A 377 -9.37 -37.08 -24.08
C LEU A 377 -9.85 -38.53 -23.96
N VAL A 378 -11.10 -38.79 -24.35
CA VAL A 378 -11.66 -40.15 -24.35
C VAL A 378 -10.94 -41.05 -25.35
N SER A 379 -10.45 -40.51 -26.47
CA SER A 379 -9.60 -41.22 -27.44
C SER A 379 -8.27 -41.73 -26.88
N GLY A 380 -7.91 -41.37 -25.64
CA GLY A 380 -6.60 -41.66 -25.04
C GLY A 380 -5.50 -40.67 -25.43
N LYS A 381 -5.79 -39.71 -26.33
CA LYS A 381 -4.84 -38.64 -26.67
C LYS A 381 -4.81 -37.59 -25.56
N THR A 382 -3.66 -36.91 -25.42
CA THR A 382 -3.49 -35.81 -24.46
C THR A 382 -3.09 -34.53 -25.20
N LEU A 383 -3.88 -33.48 -25.03
CA LEU A 383 -3.54 -32.13 -25.48
C LEU A 383 -2.82 -31.39 -24.36
N THR A 384 -1.88 -30.53 -24.73
CA THR A 384 -1.08 -29.75 -23.78
C THR A 384 -1.20 -28.26 -24.10
N ILE A 385 -1.61 -27.48 -23.11
CA ILE A 385 -1.47 -26.03 -23.10
C ILE A 385 -0.29 -25.69 -22.19
N GLN A 386 0.70 -24.99 -22.73
CA GLN A 386 1.84 -24.49 -21.95
C GLN A 386 1.95 -22.98 -22.15
N LEU A 387 2.09 -22.24 -21.05
CA LEU A 387 2.31 -20.79 -21.06
C LEU A 387 3.53 -20.46 -20.22
N LYS A 388 4.31 -19.48 -20.64
CA LYS A 388 5.43 -18.90 -19.91
C LYS A 388 5.28 -17.40 -19.82
N ALA A 389 5.25 -16.87 -18.59
CA ALA A 389 5.34 -15.45 -18.32
C ALA A 389 6.75 -14.94 -18.64
N LEU A 390 6.82 -13.76 -19.25
CA LEU A 390 8.06 -13.16 -19.73
C LEU A 390 8.47 -11.98 -18.87
N PHE A 391 9.75 -11.92 -18.51
CA PHE A 391 10.34 -10.82 -17.74
C PHE A 391 11.40 -10.09 -18.56
N ASP A 392 11.60 -8.81 -18.29
CA ASP A 392 12.59 -8.02 -19.05
C ASP A 392 14.02 -8.54 -18.85
N ASN A 393 14.29 -9.13 -17.69
CA ASN A 393 15.57 -9.78 -17.38
C ASN A 393 15.87 -10.98 -18.30
N ASP A 394 14.86 -11.63 -18.88
CA ASP A 394 15.04 -12.73 -19.84
C ASP A 394 15.61 -12.24 -21.18
N PHE A 395 15.48 -10.94 -21.46
CA PHE A 395 15.78 -10.31 -22.75
C PHE A 395 16.91 -9.29 -22.68
N ILE A 396 17.72 -9.29 -21.62
CA ILE A 396 18.92 -8.46 -21.56
C ILE A 396 19.95 -9.03 -22.55
N ARG A 397 20.45 -8.19 -23.47
CA ARG A 397 21.48 -8.51 -24.46
C ARG A 397 22.57 -7.46 -24.44
N GLU A 398 23.79 -7.84 -24.80
CA GLU A 398 24.87 -6.89 -25.04
C GLU A 398 24.78 -6.36 -26.47
N VAL A 399 24.64 -5.06 -26.61
CA VAL A 399 24.48 -4.38 -27.91
C VAL A 399 25.68 -3.46 -28.13
N PRO A 400 26.34 -3.50 -29.30
CA PRO A 400 27.44 -2.60 -29.61
C PRO A 400 26.98 -1.13 -29.58
N SER A 401 27.82 -0.25 -29.02
CA SER A 401 27.61 1.19 -29.10
C SER A 401 27.63 1.64 -30.56
N GLN A 402 26.63 2.46 -30.94
CA GLN A 402 26.57 3.04 -32.28
C GLN A 402 27.68 4.08 -32.51
N PHE A 403 28.26 4.62 -31.44
CA PHE A 403 29.24 5.71 -31.49
C PHE A 403 30.68 5.27 -31.21
N ASP A 404 30.88 4.18 -30.45
CA ASP A 404 32.21 3.69 -30.07
C ASP A 404 32.41 2.22 -30.43
N ARG A 405 33.27 1.96 -31.41
CA ARG A 405 33.63 0.59 -31.82
C ARG A 405 34.42 -0.09 -30.70
N GLY A 406 33.80 -1.08 -30.06
CA GLY A 406 34.42 -1.91 -29.02
C GLY A 406 33.74 -1.82 -27.65
N ILE A 407 32.83 -0.86 -27.45
CA ILE A 407 32.03 -0.75 -26.22
C ILE A 407 30.67 -1.40 -26.45
N THR A 408 30.28 -2.34 -25.58
CA THR A 408 28.92 -2.91 -25.54
C THR A 408 28.15 -2.34 -24.35
N HIS A 409 26.84 -2.18 -24.53
CA HIS A 409 25.92 -1.81 -23.46
C HIS A 409 24.82 -2.86 -23.31
N LYS A 410 24.41 -3.13 -22.07
CA LYS A 410 23.26 -4.01 -21.81
C LYS A 410 21.96 -3.29 -22.18
N LYS A 411 21.17 -3.89 -23.06
CA LYS A 411 19.85 -3.40 -23.46
C LYS A 411 18.82 -4.52 -23.37
N VAL A 412 17.62 -4.20 -22.91
CA VAL A 412 16.48 -5.14 -22.99
C VAL A 412 15.97 -5.15 -24.42
N VAL A 413 16.00 -6.31 -25.07
CA VAL A 413 15.52 -6.52 -26.45
C VAL A 413 14.41 -7.57 -26.42
N ARG A 414 13.25 -7.17 -25.90
CA ARG A 414 12.08 -8.05 -25.77
C ARG A 414 11.30 -8.09 -27.09
N PRO A 415 10.86 -9.27 -27.56
CA PRO A 415 9.99 -9.38 -28.71
C PRO A 415 8.68 -8.59 -28.50
N VAL A 416 8.30 -7.83 -29.50
CA VAL A 416 7.05 -7.06 -29.55
C VAL A 416 6.21 -7.57 -30.72
N LEU A 417 4.90 -7.60 -30.55
CA LEU A 417 3.99 -7.77 -31.67
C LEU A 417 3.81 -6.41 -32.38
N ARG A 418 3.21 -6.41 -33.58
CA ARG A 418 2.91 -5.18 -34.34
C ARG A 418 2.24 -4.12 -33.43
N ASP A 419 2.54 -2.84 -33.69
CA ASP A 419 2.19 -1.67 -32.85
C ASP A 419 3.04 -1.47 -31.57
N ASN A 420 4.17 -2.19 -31.49
CA ASN A 420 5.15 -2.06 -30.41
C ASN A 420 4.56 -2.42 -29.03
N LYS A 421 3.55 -3.32 -29.01
CA LYS A 421 2.97 -3.90 -27.80
C LYS A 421 3.88 -5.00 -27.27
N LYS A 422 4.29 -4.87 -26.02
CA LYS A 422 5.11 -5.86 -25.31
C LYS A 422 4.37 -7.19 -25.16
N ILE A 423 5.03 -8.30 -25.45
CA ILE A 423 4.45 -9.64 -25.19
C ILE A 423 4.70 -9.97 -23.72
N LEU A 424 3.65 -10.07 -22.92
CA LEU A 424 3.64 -10.33 -21.48
C LEU A 424 3.84 -11.81 -21.14
N ALA A 425 3.23 -12.70 -21.92
CA ALA A 425 3.38 -14.14 -21.84
C ALA A 425 3.27 -14.76 -23.22
N TRP A 426 3.88 -15.92 -23.41
CA TRP A 426 3.70 -16.70 -24.64
C TRP A 426 3.47 -18.17 -24.32
N GLY A 427 2.88 -18.88 -25.26
CA GLY A 427 2.41 -20.23 -25.04
C GLY A 427 2.04 -20.95 -26.32
N TYR A 428 1.56 -22.17 -26.16
CA TYR A 428 0.93 -22.94 -27.21
C TYR A 428 -0.13 -23.90 -26.67
N LEU A 429 -1.07 -24.26 -27.54
CA LEU A 429 -1.82 -25.51 -27.48
C LEU A 429 -1.16 -26.49 -28.46
N LYS A 430 -0.92 -27.72 -28.02
CA LYS A 430 -0.22 -28.74 -28.81
C LYS A 430 -0.82 -30.13 -28.62
N SER A 431 -0.99 -30.85 -29.72
CA SER A 431 -1.38 -32.27 -29.76
C SER A 431 -0.16 -33.22 -29.85
N PRO A 432 -0.33 -34.54 -29.64
CA PRO A 432 0.78 -35.51 -29.71
C PRO A 432 1.49 -35.60 -31.06
N ASP A 433 0.81 -35.26 -32.16
CA ASP A 433 1.35 -35.21 -33.52
C ASP A 433 1.95 -33.84 -33.89
N ASN A 434 2.13 -32.95 -32.91
CA ASN A 434 2.73 -31.62 -33.05
C ASN A 434 1.91 -30.61 -33.87
N THR A 435 0.60 -30.84 -34.06
CA THR A 435 -0.30 -29.78 -34.53
C THR A 435 -0.74 -28.88 -33.36
N GLY A 436 -1.30 -27.71 -33.68
CA GLY A 436 -1.80 -26.75 -32.71
C GLY A 436 -1.50 -25.32 -33.12
N PHE A 437 -1.44 -24.43 -32.14
CA PHE A 437 -1.25 -22.99 -32.38
C PHE A 437 -0.62 -22.31 -31.16
N ASN A 438 0.00 -21.15 -31.38
CA ASN A 438 0.53 -20.35 -30.27
C ASN A 438 -0.53 -19.42 -29.68
N ILE A 439 -0.31 -19.07 -28.43
CA ILE A 439 -1.06 -18.02 -27.73
C ILE A 439 -0.08 -17.02 -27.12
N LEU A 440 -0.36 -15.74 -27.30
CA LEU A 440 0.41 -14.64 -26.74
C LEU A 440 -0.52 -13.77 -25.90
N LEU A 441 -0.05 -13.36 -24.73
CA LEU A 441 -0.66 -12.26 -24.00
C LEU A 441 0.16 -11.01 -24.30
N VAL A 442 -0.44 -9.98 -24.88
CA VAL A 442 0.23 -8.70 -25.19
C VAL A 442 -0.25 -7.60 -24.25
N GLU A 443 0.58 -6.59 -24.03
CA GLU A 443 0.20 -5.46 -23.18
C GLU A 443 -0.94 -4.65 -23.80
N ASN A 444 -1.87 -4.22 -22.95
CA ASN A 444 -2.78 -3.13 -23.26
C ASN A 444 -2.24 -1.86 -22.57
N LYS A 445 -2.19 -0.74 -23.29
CA LYS A 445 -1.72 0.53 -22.72
C LYS A 445 -2.82 1.27 -21.96
N GLU A 446 -4.08 0.88 -22.17
CA GLU A 446 -5.27 1.51 -21.58
C GLU A 446 -5.89 0.66 -20.46
N ASP A 447 -5.42 -0.57 -20.25
CA ASP A 447 -5.95 -1.51 -19.27
C ASP A 447 -4.82 -2.15 -18.45
N ILE A 448 -5.13 -2.52 -17.21
CA ILE A 448 -4.24 -3.32 -16.35
C ILE A 448 -4.12 -4.76 -16.83
N TYR A 449 -5.08 -5.24 -17.61
CA TYR A 449 -5.07 -6.56 -18.24
C TYR A 449 -4.48 -6.49 -19.66
N GLY A 450 -3.95 -7.60 -20.13
CA GLY A 450 -3.43 -7.70 -21.48
C GLY A 450 -4.51 -8.13 -22.48
N GLU A 451 -4.10 -8.28 -23.73
CA GLU A 451 -4.95 -8.82 -24.79
C GLU A 451 -4.40 -10.17 -25.25
N TRP A 452 -5.26 -11.18 -25.34
CA TRP A 452 -4.88 -12.48 -25.87
C TRP A 452 -4.93 -12.50 -27.39
N VAL A 453 -3.87 -13.04 -27.98
CA VAL A 453 -3.68 -13.18 -29.43
C VAL A 453 -3.28 -14.61 -29.74
N MET A 454 -3.84 -15.17 -30.82
CA MET A 454 -3.50 -16.49 -31.33
C MET A 454 -2.61 -16.36 -32.57
N LEU A 455 -1.60 -17.23 -32.69
CA LEU A 455 -0.83 -17.37 -33.93
C LEU A 455 -1.13 -18.72 -34.55
N ILE A 456 -1.70 -18.69 -35.76
CA ILE A 456 -1.93 -19.88 -36.58
C ILE A 456 -0.80 -19.97 -37.60
N ASN A 457 0.11 -20.92 -37.42
CA ASN A 457 1.28 -21.07 -38.29
C ASN A 457 1.09 -22.21 -39.29
N THR A 458 1.45 -21.95 -40.55
CA THR A 458 1.40 -22.90 -41.65
C THR A 458 2.71 -22.85 -42.46
N ASN A 459 2.99 -23.86 -43.27
CA ASN A 459 4.20 -23.84 -44.10
C ASN A 459 3.99 -22.92 -45.31
N SER A 460 5.01 -22.14 -45.66
CA SER A 460 5.03 -21.38 -46.91
C SER A 460 5.53 -22.25 -48.09
N GLY A 461 5.51 -21.70 -49.30
CA GLY A 461 6.17 -22.30 -50.46
C GLY A 461 7.71 -22.31 -50.39
N PHE A 462 8.31 -21.57 -49.46
CA PHE A 462 9.77 -21.42 -49.36
C PHE A 462 10.44 -22.46 -48.44
N GLY A 463 9.67 -23.13 -47.58
CA GLY A 463 10.17 -24.12 -46.64
C GLY A 463 10.51 -25.47 -47.29
N ARG A 464 11.72 -26.00 -47.05
CA ARG A 464 12.11 -27.35 -47.49
C ARG A 464 11.57 -28.47 -46.59
N VAL A 465 11.37 -28.16 -45.31
CA VAL A 465 10.84 -29.09 -44.31
C VAL A 465 9.42 -28.65 -43.97
N ARG A 466 8.47 -29.57 -44.10
CA ARG A 466 7.05 -29.34 -43.82
C ARG A 466 6.71 -29.83 -42.41
N ARG A 467 6.06 -28.98 -41.61
CA ARG A 467 5.48 -29.33 -40.31
C ARG A 467 3.99 -29.67 -40.44
N PRO A 468 3.41 -30.49 -39.54
CA PRO A 468 1.96 -30.73 -39.50
C PRO A 468 1.18 -29.42 -39.27
N GLU A 469 0.25 -29.08 -40.15
CA GLU A 469 -0.45 -27.78 -40.12
C GLU A 469 -1.83 -27.87 -39.43
N PRO A 470 -2.24 -26.83 -38.69
CA PRO A 470 -1.40 -25.76 -38.17
C PRO A 470 -0.46 -26.29 -37.06
N PHE A 471 0.69 -25.64 -36.85
CA PHE A 471 1.63 -26.01 -35.77
C PHE A 471 1.92 -24.83 -34.83
N PRO A 472 2.22 -25.11 -33.55
CA PRO A 472 2.80 -24.12 -32.65
C PRO A 472 4.32 -24.05 -32.82
N PHE A 473 4.88 -22.86 -32.65
CA PHE A 473 6.30 -22.67 -32.33
C PHE A 473 6.57 -23.01 -30.86
N GLU A 474 7.72 -23.64 -30.61
CA GLU A 474 8.21 -23.88 -29.25
C GLU A 474 8.76 -22.60 -28.60
N PHE A 475 8.97 -22.60 -27.28
CA PHE A 475 9.39 -21.39 -26.55
C PHE A 475 10.73 -20.81 -27.00
N ASN A 476 11.66 -21.66 -27.45
CA ASN A 476 12.96 -21.25 -27.99
C ASN A 476 12.87 -20.80 -29.46
N GLU A 477 11.79 -21.12 -30.17
CA GLU A 477 11.53 -20.68 -31.55
C GLU A 477 10.86 -19.30 -31.54
N LEU A 478 9.88 -19.09 -30.64
CA LEU A 478 9.06 -17.87 -30.59
C LEU A 478 9.87 -16.56 -30.58
N GLU A 479 10.98 -16.48 -29.83
CA GLU A 479 11.82 -15.28 -29.81
C GLU A 479 12.34 -14.89 -31.20
N LYS A 480 12.64 -15.88 -32.06
CA LYS A 480 13.17 -15.70 -33.42
C LYS A 480 12.06 -15.51 -34.45
N GLU A 481 10.93 -16.17 -34.25
CA GLU A 481 9.82 -16.21 -35.21
C GLU A 481 8.90 -14.99 -35.07
N ILE A 482 8.71 -14.44 -33.86
CA ILE A 482 7.86 -13.27 -33.63
C ILE A 482 8.26 -12.05 -34.49
N PRO A 483 9.55 -11.67 -34.58
CA PRO A 483 9.98 -10.58 -35.46
C PRO A 483 9.75 -10.83 -36.96
N LEU A 484 9.55 -12.08 -37.36
CA LEU A 484 9.36 -12.50 -38.76
C LEU A 484 7.87 -12.59 -39.14
N ILE A 485 6.96 -12.37 -38.20
CA ILE A 485 5.53 -12.26 -38.50
C ILE A 485 5.34 -11.12 -39.51
N TYR A 486 4.61 -11.40 -40.60
CA TYR A 486 4.40 -10.53 -41.77
C TYR A 486 5.62 -10.31 -42.68
N ALA A 487 6.77 -10.92 -42.42
CA ALA A 487 7.89 -10.94 -43.34
C ALA A 487 7.77 -12.08 -44.36
N LEU A 488 8.49 -11.98 -45.47
CA LEU A 488 8.71 -13.12 -46.36
C LEU A 488 9.57 -14.15 -45.62
N HIS A 489 8.95 -15.23 -45.16
CA HIS A 489 9.57 -16.25 -44.31
C HIS A 489 9.17 -17.66 -44.74
N ILE A 490 9.84 -18.69 -44.20
CA ILE A 490 9.54 -20.10 -44.52
C ILE A 490 8.19 -20.58 -43.94
N TYR A 491 7.61 -19.81 -43.02
CA TYR A 491 6.30 -20.04 -42.43
C TYR A 491 5.37 -18.85 -42.70
N ASN A 492 4.08 -19.12 -42.83
CA ASN A 492 3.04 -18.11 -42.82
C ASN A 492 2.39 -18.10 -41.44
N THR A 493 2.29 -16.93 -40.80
CA THR A 493 1.66 -16.75 -39.49
C THR A 493 0.47 -15.82 -39.61
N GLU A 494 -0.73 -16.35 -39.36
CA GLU A 494 -1.94 -15.56 -39.20
C GLU A 494 -2.10 -15.17 -37.72
N VAL A 495 -2.39 -13.89 -37.47
CA VAL A 495 -2.55 -13.33 -36.12
C VAL A 495 -4.02 -13.02 -35.90
N LEU A 496 -4.63 -13.67 -34.92
CA LEU A 496 -6.06 -13.56 -34.63
C LEU A 496 -6.28 -13.14 -33.17
N PRO A 497 -7.39 -12.44 -32.85
CA PRO A 497 -7.81 -12.30 -31.46
C PRO A 497 -8.11 -13.68 -30.86
N LEU A 498 -8.08 -13.78 -29.53
CA LEU A 498 -8.47 -15.01 -28.83
C LEU A 498 -9.86 -15.47 -29.26
N ASN A 499 -9.94 -16.71 -29.73
CA ASN A 499 -11.19 -17.38 -30.06
C ASN A 499 -11.25 -18.74 -29.37
N ILE A 500 -12.13 -18.86 -28.37
CA ILE A 500 -12.32 -20.09 -27.60
C ILE A 500 -12.95 -21.21 -28.42
N GLU A 501 -13.75 -20.90 -29.44
CA GLU A 501 -14.29 -21.91 -30.35
C GLU A 501 -13.16 -22.69 -31.04
N LYS A 502 -12.05 -22.04 -31.41
CA LYS A 502 -10.89 -22.74 -31.99
C LYS A 502 -10.25 -23.75 -31.02
N PHE A 503 -10.27 -23.50 -29.71
CA PHE A 503 -9.83 -24.47 -28.72
C PHE A 503 -10.79 -25.66 -28.64
N GLN A 504 -12.10 -25.38 -28.64
CA GLN A 504 -13.15 -26.39 -28.59
C GLN A 504 -13.13 -27.27 -29.85
N GLU A 505 -13.04 -26.67 -31.04
CA GLU A 505 -12.87 -27.37 -32.32
C GLU A 505 -11.64 -28.27 -32.32
N PHE A 506 -10.52 -27.77 -31.77
CA PHE A 506 -9.31 -28.56 -31.65
C PHE A 506 -9.49 -29.73 -30.68
N ILE A 507 -10.18 -29.55 -29.55
CA ILE A 507 -10.53 -30.65 -28.63
C ILE A 507 -11.40 -31.68 -29.35
N VAL A 508 -12.43 -31.24 -30.10
CA VAL A 508 -13.33 -32.11 -30.87
C VAL A 508 -12.58 -32.93 -31.92
N MET A 509 -11.61 -32.33 -32.61
CA MET A 509 -10.82 -33.02 -33.63
C MET A 509 -9.99 -34.19 -33.08
N TYR A 510 -9.55 -34.09 -31.82
CA TYR A 510 -8.66 -35.07 -31.20
C TYR A 510 -9.37 -36.03 -30.24
N ASN A 511 -10.59 -35.70 -29.80
CA ASN A 511 -11.38 -36.53 -28.88
C ASN A 511 -12.13 -37.61 -29.64
#